data_AF-A0A2E7TL78-F1
#
_entry.id   AF-A0A2E7TL78-F1
#
_cell.length_a   1.000
_cell.length_b   1.000
_cell.length_c   1.000
_cell.angle_alpha   90.00
_cell.angle_beta   90.00
_cell.angle_gamma   90.00
#
_symmetry.space_group_name_H-M   'P 1'
#
loop_
_entity.id
_entity.type
_entity.pdbx_description
1 polymer ?
#
loop_
_entity_poly.entity_id
_entity_poly.type
_entity_poly.pdbx_seq_one_letter_code
_entity_poly.pdbx_strand_id
1 'polypeptide(L)'
;MTKKERWWKWHKDNPQVYELFEKFTFEAIGSGREHFSHWLIMNRIRWETAIKTTGPVFKISNDYIAYYARLFMSLHPEYKGFFKIKKMKEESNEER
;
A
#
# COMPACT_ATOMS: atom_id res chain seq x y z
N MET A 1 -11.17 9.08 -15.39
CA MET A 1 -10.66 8.70 -14.07
C MET A 1 -9.14 8.78 -14.03
N THR A 2 -8.59 9.46 -13.03
CA THR A 2 -7.16 9.48 -12.70
C THR A 2 -6.71 8.12 -12.16
N LYS A 3 -5.39 7.88 -12.05
CA LYS A 3 -4.87 6.64 -11.43
C LYS A 3 -5.32 6.50 -9.97
N LYS A 4 -5.33 7.62 -9.24
CA LYS A 4 -5.80 7.69 -7.85
C LYS A 4 -7.28 7.32 -7.73
N GLU A 5 -8.14 7.81 -8.60
CA GLU A 5 -9.57 7.46 -8.61
C GLU A 5 -9.80 5.98 -8.93
N ARG A 6 -9.08 5.42 -9.90
CA ARG A 6 -9.16 3.99 -10.22
C ARG A 6 -8.70 3.14 -9.04
N TRP A 7 -7.59 3.51 -8.41
CA TRP A 7 -7.12 2.85 -7.20
C TRP A 7 -8.14 2.94 -6.07
N TRP A 8 -8.72 4.12 -5.82
CA TRP A 8 -9.66 4.32 -4.73
C TRP A 8 -10.93 3.48 -4.89
N LYS A 9 -11.46 3.40 -6.11
CA LYS A 9 -12.58 2.49 -6.42
C LYS A 9 -12.18 1.03 -6.15
N TRP A 10 -11.05 0.60 -6.70
CA TRP A 10 -10.58 -0.77 -6.52
C TRP A 10 -10.31 -1.11 -5.06
N HIS A 11 -9.73 -0.19 -4.28
CA HIS A 11 -9.46 -0.34 -2.86
C HIS A 11 -10.76 -0.53 -2.06
N LYS A 12 -11.81 0.24 -2.36
CA LYS A 12 -13.12 0.08 -1.71
C LYS A 12 -13.76 -1.28 -1.99
N ASP A 13 -13.55 -1.82 -3.18
CA ASP A 13 -14.03 -3.15 -3.56
C ASP A 13 -13.16 -4.28 -2.94
N ASN A 14 -11.99 -3.95 -2.36
CA ASN A 14 -11.01 -4.90 -1.83
C ASN A 14 -10.38 -4.43 -0.50
N PRO A 15 -11.18 -4.19 0.56
CA PRO A 15 -10.70 -3.63 1.83
C PRO A 15 -9.64 -4.51 2.52
N GLN A 16 -9.75 -5.84 2.38
CA GLN A 16 -8.83 -6.83 2.97
C GLN A 16 -7.36 -6.62 2.56
N VAL A 17 -7.12 -6.01 1.41
CA VAL A 17 -5.75 -5.70 0.95
C VAL A 17 -5.11 -4.66 1.85
N TYR A 18 -5.88 -3.66 2.29
CA TYR A 18 -5.39 -2.67 3.24
C TYR A 18 -5.21 -3.24 4.63
N GLU A 19 -6.15 -4.07 5.11
CA GLU A 19 -6.04 -4.73 6.41
C GLU A 19 -4.74 -5.55 6.51
N LEU A 20 -4.42 -6.34 5.49
CA LEU A 20 -3.15 -7.08 5.43
C LEU A 20 -1.94 -6.15 5.31
N PHE A 21 -2.05 -5.06 4.53
CA PHE A 21 -0.98 -4.09 4.41
C PHE A 21 -0.65 -3.42 5.75
N GLU A 22 -1.67 -2.96 6.47
CA GLU A 22 -1.55 -2.36 7.78
C GLU A 22 -0.96 -3.35 8.79
N LYS A 23 -1.52 -4.57 8.86
CA LYS A 23 -1.00 -5.63 9.73
C LYS A 23 0.48 -5.91 9.52
N PHE A 24 0.90 -6.15 8.29
CA PHE A 24 2.31 -6.45 7.99
C PHE A 24 3.21 -5.23 8.20
N THR A 25 2.67 -4.02 8.06
CA THR A 25 3.41 -2.80 8.37
C THR A 25 3.68 -2.70 9.86
N PHE A 26 2.67 -2.97 10.71
CA PHE A 26 2.86 -3.02 12.16
C PHE A 26 3.83 -4.12 12.59
N GLU A 27 3.80 -5.30 11.95
CA GLU A 27 4.80 -6.34 12.21
C GLU A 27 6.23 -5.85 11.87
N ALA A 28 6.40 -5.12 10.78
CA ALA A 28 7.69 -4.54 10.41
C ALA A 28 8.14 -3.46 11.43
N ILE A 29 7.23 -2.60 11.88
CA ILE A 29 7.49 -1.59 12.92
C ILE A 29 7.88 -2.28 14.24
N GLY A 30 7.11 -3.28 14.67
CA GLY A 30 7.36 -4.05 15.89
C GLY A 30 8.68 -4.82 15.88
N SER A 31 9.25 -5.09 14.71
CA SER A 31 10.59 -5.67 14.57
C SER A 31 11.74 -4.69 14.83
N GLY A 32 11.46 -3.43 15.16
CA GLY A 32 12.46 -2.39 15.45
C GLY A 32 13.05 -1.72 14.20
N ARG A 33 12.39 -1.85 13.04
CA ARG A 33 12.85 -1.20 11.80
C ARG A 33 12.39 0.25 11.76
N GLU A 34 13.30 1.16 11.45
CA GLU A 34 12.98 2.58 11.26
C GLU A 34 12.40 2.89 9.88
N HIS A 35 12.77 2.08 8.89
CA HIS A 35 12.31 2.21 7.51
C HIS A 35 12.04 0.85 6.89
N PHE A 36 11.03 0.80 6.02
CA PHE A 36 10.71 -0.42 5.29
C PHE A 36 10.23 -0.18 3.87
N SER A 37 10.28 -1.23 3.06
CA SER A 37 9.83 -1.18 1.67
C SER A 37 8.36 -1.54 1.57
N HIS A 38 7.54 -0.60 1.14
CA HIS A 38 6.12 -0.82 0.81
C HIS A 38 5.94 -1.89 -0.29
N TRP A 39 6.93 -2.06 -1.16
CA TRP A 39 6.96 -3.15 -2.15
C TRP A 39 7.11 -4.52 -1.51
N LEU A 40 7.93 -4.66 -0.46
CA LEU A 40 8.09 -5.93 0.25
C LEU A 40 6.80 -6.33 0.97
N ILE A 41 6.14 -5.37 1.63
CA ILE A 41 4.83 -5.58 2.25
C ILE A 41 3.83 -6.07 1.20
N MET A 42 3.74 -5.41 0.05
CA MET A 42 2.79 -5.81 -0.98
C MET A 42 3.10 -7.18 -1.60
N ASN A 43 4.37 -7.51 -1.81
CA ASN A 43 4.75 -8.84 -2.29
C ASN A 43 4.39 -9.92 -1.27
N ARG A 44 4.53 -9.63 0.03
CA ARG A 44 4.06 -10.52 1.09
C ARG A 44 2.55 -10.72 1.03
N ILE A 45 1.76 -9.66 0.79
CA ILE A 45 0.31 -9.77 0.60
C ILE A 45 -0.02 -10.64 -0.61
N ARG A 46 0.67 -10.46 -1.75
CA ARG A 46 0.45 -11.29 -2.94
C ARG A 46 0.71 -12.76 -2.66
N TRP A 47 1.78 -13.07 -1.92
CA TRP A 47 2.09 -14.44 -1.53
C TRP A 47 1.03 -15.00 -0.59
N GLU A 48 0.65 -14.23 0.44
CA GLU A 48 -0.35 -14.62 1.42
C GLU A 48 -1.70 -14.92 0.75
N THR A 49 -2.16 -14.07 -0.16
CA THR A 49 -3.42 -14.27 -0.88
C THR A 49 -3.34 -15.41 -1.88
N ALA A 50 -2.20 -15.63 -2.54
CA ALA A 50 -2.00 -16.76 -3.45
C ALA A 50 -1.99 -18.11 -2.73
N ILE A 51 -1.47 -18.17 -1.50
CA ILE A 51 -1.37 -19.42 -0.73
C ILE A 51 -2.64 -19.70 0.07
N LYS A 52 -3.23 -18.69 0.71
CA LYS A 52 -4.37 -18.88 1.64
C LYS A 52 -5.74 -18.86 0.97
N THR A 53 -5.85 -18.35 -0.26
CA THR A 53 -7.13 -18.15 -0.92
C THR A 53 -7.27 -19.11 -2.09
N THR A 54 -8.24 -20.03 -2.04
CA THR A 54 -8.73 -20.79 -3.21
C THR A 54 -9.66 -19.94 -4.10
N GLY A 55 -9.95 -18.71 -3.69
CA GLY A 55 -10.73 -17.71 -4.43
C GLY A 55 -9.89 -16.87 -5.42
N PRO A 56 -10.50 -15.88 -6.09
CA PRO A 56 -9.84 -15.12 -7.14
C PRO A 56 -8.61 -14.37 -6.62
N VAL A 57 -7.44 -14.68 -7.20
CA VAL A 57 -6.19 -13.98 -6.95
C VAL A 57 -6.39 -12.50 -7.27
N PHE A 58 -6.31 -11.63 -6.25
CA PHE A 58 -6.40 -10.19 -6.46
C PHE A 58 -5.22 -9.73 -7.32
N LYS A 59 -5.50 -9.35 -8.57
CA LYS A 59 -4.50 -8.76 -9.46
C LYS A 59 -4.22 -7.31 -9.03
N ILE A 60 -3.43 -7.17 -7.97
CA ILE A 60 -2.98 -5.86 -7.49
C ILE A 60 -2.10 -5.23 -8.58
N SER A 61 -2.39 -3.99 -8.99
CA SER A 61 -1.54 -3.26 -9.92
C SER A 61 -0.31 -2.70 -9.21
N ASN A 62 0.85 -2.68 -9.87
CA ASN A 62 2.08 -2.08 -9.33
C ASN A 62 1.92 -0.58 -9.06
N ASP A 63 1.06 0.10 -9.84
CA ASP A 63 0.77 1.52 -9.65
C ASP A 63 0.04 1.80 -8.33
N TYR A 64 -0.59 0.78 -7.72
CA TYR A 64 -1.38 0.94 -6.50
C TYR A 64 -0.55 0.89 -5.22
N ILE A 65 0.65 0.30 -5.29
CA ILE A 65 1.50 0.04 -4.13
C ILE A 65 1.89 1.34 -3.42
N ALA A 66 2.22 2.39 -4.20
CA ALA A 66 2.58 3.69 -3.66
C ALA A 66 1.41 4.37 -2.92
N TYR A 67 0.17 4.17 -3.38
CA TYR A 67 -1.01 4.72 -2.71
C TYR A 67 -1.26 4.05 -1.36
N TYR A 68 -1.00 2.75 -1.22
CA TYR A 68 -1.11 2.05 0.06
C TYR A 68 -0.12 2.56 1.11
N ALA A 69 1.14 2.80 0.70
CA ALA A 69 2.13 3.41 1.57
C ALA A 69 1.72 4.82 2.05
N ARG A 70 1.17 5.63 1.13
CA ARG A 70 0.66 6.98 1.43
C ARG A 70 -0.56 6.94 2.33
N LEU A 71 -1.49 6.03 2.08
CA LEU A 71 -2.69 5.84 2.90
C LEU A 71 -2.31 5.46 4.33
N PHE A 72 -1.37 4.52 4.50
CA PHE A 72 -0.87 4.15 5.83
C PHE A 72 -0.28 5.35 6.57
N MET A 73 0.65 6.10 5.95
CA MET A 73 1.24 7.29 6.60
C MET A 73 0.25 8.43 6.82
N SER A 74 -0.88 8.46 6.08
CA SER A 74 -1.96 9.43 6.31
C SER A 74 -2.86 9.05 7.49
N LEU A 75 -3.06 7.74 7.71
CA LEU A 75 -3.89 7.23 8.79
C LEU A 75 -3.11 7.07 10.10
N HIS A 76 -1.79 6.90 10.01
CA HIS A 76 -0.87 6.80 11.14
C HIS A 76 0.25 7.86 11.04
N PRO A 77 -0.05 9.14 11.35
CA PRO A 77 0.91 10.23 11.23
C PRO A 77 2.19 10.06 12.06
N GLU A 78 2.14 9.28 13.15
CA GLU A 78 3.27 8.93 14.00
C GLU A 78 4.35 8.11 13.28
N TYR A 79 3.98 7.41 12.20
CA TYR A 79 4.90 6.64 11.35
C TYR A 79 5.19 7.35 10.03
N LYS A 80 4.98 8.67 9.96
CA LYS A 80 5.32 9.46 8.77
C LYS A 80 6.81 9.32 8.45
N GLY A 81 7.11 8.85 7.23
CA GLY A 81 8.48 8.60 6.76
C GLY A 81 8.97 7.16 6.96
N PHE A 82 8.16 6.27 7.55
CA PHE A 82 8.46 4.85 7.62
C PHE A 82 8.67 4.24 6.23
N PHE A 83 7.83 4.62 5.27
CA PHE A 83 8.01 4.27 3.86
C PHE A 83 8.76 5.38 3.12
N LYS A 84 9.94 5.05 2.58
CA LYS A 84 10.66 5.95 1.66
C LYS A 84 9.98 5.93 0.29
N ILE A 85 9.09 6.90 0.04
CA ILE A 85 8.39 7.09 -1.23
C ILE A 85 8.91 8.33 -1.96
N LYS A 86 9.09 8.23 -3.29
CA LYS A 86 9.36 9.40 -4.13
C LYS A 86 8.06 10.18 -4.39
N LYS A 87 8.17 11.49 -4.58
CA LYS A 87 7.05 12.30 -5.10
C LYS A 87 6.57 11.69 -6.42
N MET A 88 5.26 11.54 -6.59
CA MET A 88 4.70 11.03 -7.86
C MET A 88 4.70 12.18 -8.87
N LYS A 89 5.08 11.91 -10.12
CA LYS A 89 5.06 12.90 -11.22
C LYS A 89 3.66 13.50 -11.48
N GLU A 90 2.62 12.80 -11.06
CA GLU A 90 1.23 13.26 -11.22
C GLU A 90 0.85 14.31 -10.15
N GLU A 91 1.51 14.34 -8.99
CA GLU A 91 1.29 15.40 -7.97
C GLU A 91 1.99 16.72 -8.36
N SER A 92 3.04 16.69 -9.20
CA SER A 92 3.73 17.91 -9.63
C SER A 92 3.02 18.71 -10.74
N ASN A 93 1.97 18.14 -11.34
CA ASN A 93 1.18 18.82 -12.38
C ASN A 93 -0.08 19.51 -11.83
N GLU A 94 -0.38 19.37 -10.54
CA GLU A 94 -1.48 20.09 -9.87
C GLU A 94 -0.99 21.41 -9.24
N GLU A 95 0.32 21.71 -9.29
CA GLU A 95 0.95 22.95 -8.78
C GLU A 95 1.33 23.95 -9.90
N ARG A 96 0.74 23.83 -11.11
CA ARG A 96 0.96 24.79 -12.22
C ARG A 96 -0.34 25.41 -12.72
#